data_AF-A0AAX1Q8M2-F1
#
_entry.id   AF-A0AAX1Q8M2-F1
#
_cell.length_a   1.000
_cell.length_b   1.000
_cell.length_c   1.000
_cell.angle_alpha   90.00
_cell.angle_beta   90.00
_cell.angle_gamma   90.00
#
_symmetry.space_group_name_H-M   'P 1'
#
loop_
_entity.id
_entity.type
_entity.pdbx_description
1 polymer ?
#
loop_
_entity_poly.entity_id
_entity_poly.type
_entity_poly.pdbx_seq_one_letter_code
_entity_poly.pdbx_strand_id
1 'polypeptide(L)' 'MRKIYLYMTKNQKEQAVCLLKEDIKELCQEQSQQEQKGYPRVVRDAIEETIQRYIQDVEYLTNELKK' A
#
# COMPACT_ATOMS: atom_id res chain seq x y z
N MET A 1 -8.37 -9.02 -0.06
CA MET A 1 -9.20 -7.82 0.24
C MET A 1 -9.59 -7.78 1.70
N ARG A 2 -9.29 -6.67 2.38
CA ARG A 2 -9.60 -6.51 3.80
C ARG A 2 -11.10 -6.25 3.99
N LYS A 3 -11.74 -6.97 4.91
CA LYS A 3 -13.17 -6.80 5.21
C LYS A 3 -13.52 -5.39 5.70
N ILE A 4 -12.56 -4.67 6.29
CA ILE A 4 -12.74 -3.31 6.82
C ILE A 4 -13.24 -2.32 5.75
N TYR A 5 -12.83 -2.49 4.49
CA TYR A 5 -13.21 -1.58 3.41
C TYR A 5 -14.71 -1.60 3.08
N LEU A 6 -15.40 -2.69 3.39
CA LEU A 6 -16.86 -2.81 3.20
C LEU A 6 -17.65 -1.89 4.14
N TYR A 7 -17.06 -1.52 5.26
CA TYR A 7 -17.70 -0.69 6.29
C TYR A 7 -17.28 0.78 6.22
N MET A 8 -16.40 1.15 5.28
CA MET A 8 -15.94 2.52 5.10
C MET A 8 -16.92 3.32 4.25
N THR A 9 -17.17 4.57 4.66
CA THR A 9 -17.85 5.57 3.84
C THR A 9 -17.00 5.98 2.63
N LYS A 10 -17.62 6.62 1.64
CA LYS A 10 -16.91 7.09 0.43
C LYS A 10 -15.70 7.97 0.76
N ASN A 11 -15.86 8.95 1.65
CA ASN A 11 -14.78 9.85 2.06
C ASN A 11 -13.65 9.08 2.79
N GLN A 12 -14.00 8.12 3.64
CA GLN A 12 -12.99 7.26 4.29
C GLN A 12 -12.22 6.39 3.30
N LYS A 13 -12.89 5.88 2.25
CA LYS A 13 -12.22 5.14 1.17
C LYS A 13 -11.28 6.05 0.38
N GLU A 14 -11.68 7.28 0.08
CA GLU A 14 -10.83 8.28 -0.59
C GLU A 14 -9.59 8.62 0.25
N GLN A 15 -9.77 8.88 1.54
CA GLN A 15 -8.65 9.11 2.47
C GLN A 15 -7.74 7.89 2.56
N ALA A 16 -8.29 6.68 2.65
CA ALA A 16 -7.51 5.45 2.68
C ALA A 16 -6.67 5.27 1.40
N VAL A 17 -7.20 5.61 0.23
CA VAL A 17 -6.44 5.57 -1.04
C VAL A 17 -5.29 6.58 -1.02
N CYS A 18 -5.50 7.79 -0.51
CA CYS A 18 -4.43 8.79 -0.38
C CYS A 18 -3.31 8.28 0.53
N LEU A 19 -3.66 7.82 1.74
CA LEU A 19 -2.69 7.31 2.71
C LEU A 19 -1.92 6.09 2.17
N LEU A 20 -2.61 5.13 1.54
CA LEU A 20 -1.94 3.97 0.94
C LEU A 20 -0.95 4.36 -0.16
N LYS A 21 -1.25 5.41 -0.94
CA LYS A 21 -0.31 5.90 -1.96
C LYS A 21 0.91 6.56 -1.36
N GLU A 22 0.74 7.30 -0.25
CA GLU A 22 1.87 7.87 0.50
C GLU A 22 2.74 6.76 1.10
N ASP A 23 2.13 5.76 1.73
CA ASP A 23 2.85 4.60 2.27
C ASP A 23 3.62 3.82 1.18
N ILE A 24 3.00 3.58 0.02
CA ILE A 24 3.69 2.93 -1.12
C ILE A 24 4.92 3.75 -1.52
N LYS A 25 4.79 5.08 -1.58
CA LYS A 25 5.90 5.96 -1.97
C LYS A 25 7.05 5.88 -0.96
N GLU A 26 6.74 5.91 0.33
CA GLU A 26 7.74 5.75 1.40
C GLU A 26 8.41 4.38 1.34
N LEU A 27 7.63 3.31 1.16
CA LEU A 27 8.16 1.95 1.05
C LEU A 27 9.04 1.76 -0.20
N CYS A 28 8.69 2.38 -1.34
CA CYS A 28 9.55 2.36 -2.53
C CYS A 28 10.84 3.17 -2.35
N GLN A 29 10.80 4.29 -1.62
CA GLN A 29 12.01 5.04 -1.27
C GLN A 29 12.90 4.22 -0.32
N GLU A 30 12.30 3.61 0.69
CA GLU A 30 12.97 2.70 1.61
C GLU A 30 13.58 1.52 0.84
N GLN A 31 12.86 0.99 -0.16
CA GLN A 31 13.31 -0.08 -1.05
C GLN A 31 14.54 0.32 -1.87
N SER A 32 14.57 1.58 -2.34
CA SER A 32 15.70 2.12 -3.10
C SER A 32 16.95 2.35 -2.24
N GLN A 33 16.77 2.56 -0.93
CA GLN A 33 17.87 2.74 0.03
C GLN A 33 18.36 1.42 0.65
N GLN A 34 17.75 0.26 0.31
CA GLN A 34 18.05 -1.03 0.94
C GLN A 34 19.49 -1.50 0.72
N GLU A 35 20.08 -1.23 -0.45
CA GLU A 35 21.48 -1.59 -0.73
C GLU A 35 22.44 -0.84 0.19
N GLN A 36 22.10 0.39 0.60
CA GLN A 36 22.90 1.16 1.55
C GLN A 36 22.65 0.73 3.00
N LYS A 37 21.43 0.30 3.34
CA LYS A 37 21.06 -0.14 4.70
C LYS A 37 21.42 -1.60 5.01
N GLY A 38 21.75 -2.40 3.99
CA GLY A 38 22.19 -3.78 4.15
C GLY A 38 21.09 -4.72 4.66
N TYR A 39 19.84 -4.49 4.29
CA TYR A 39 18.73 -5.29 4.81
C TYR A 39 18.83 -6.77 4.41
N PRO A 40 18.55 -7.70 5.35
CA PRO A 40 18.40 -9.10 5.03
C PRO A 40 17.33 -9.32 3.96
N ARG A 41 17.53 -10.34 3.11
CA ARG A 41 16.59 -10.68 2.03
C ARG A 41 15.13 -10.81 2.52
N VAL A 42 14.91 -11.39 3.70
CA VAL A 42 13.57 -11.52 4.30
C VAL A 42 12.86 -10.18 4.51
N VAL A 43 13.61 -9.12 4.84
CA VAL A 43 13.05 -7.77 5.02
C VAL A 43 12.73 -7.15 3.66
N ARG A 44 13.59 -7.39 2.66
CA ARG A 44 13.35 -6.93 1.28
C ARG A 44 12.08 -7.54 0.69
N ASP A 45 11.96 -8.86 0.82
CA ASP A 45 10.80 -9.61 0.33
C ASP A 45 9.51 -9.15 1.03
N ALA A 46 9.57 -8.89 2.35
CA ALA A 46 8.44 -8.37 3.11
C ALA A 46 8.01 -6.95 2.67
N ILE A 47 8.97 -6.06 2.35
CA ILE A 47 8.69 -4.72 1.84
C ILE A 47 8.02 -4.83 0.45
N GLU A 48 8.56 -5.66 -0.43
CA GLU A 48 8.01 -5.87 -1.77
C GLU A 48 6.59 -6.44 -1.72
N GLU A 49 6.35 -7.44 -0.88
CA GLU A 49 5.02 -8.02 -0.68
C GLU A 49 4.03 -6.99 -0.14
N THR A 50 4.49 -6.13 0.78
CA THR A 50 3.65 -5.06 1.35
C THR A 50 3.26 -4.03 0.29
N ILE A 51 4.21 -3.61 -0.56
CA ILE A 51 3.95 -2.71 -1.68
C ILE A 51 2.90 -3.31 -2.62
N GLN A 52 3.08 -4.57 -3.02
CA GLN A 52 2.13 -5.24 -3.92
C GLN A 52 0.72 -5.34 -3.32
N ARG A 53 0.62 -5.66 -2.02
CA ARG A 53 -0.67 -5.68 -1.32
C ARG A 53 -1.33 -4.31 -1.29
N TYR A 54 -0.57 -3.24 -1.05
CA TYR A 54 -1.11 -1.89 -0.99
C TYR A 54 -1.59 -1.42 -2.35
N ILE A 55 -0.88 -1.79 -3.43
CA ILE A 55 -1.32 -1.52 -4.81
C ILE A 55 -2.68 -2.19 -5.08
N GLN A 56 -2.83 -3.47 -4.70
CA GLN A 56 -4.11 -4.17 -4.86
C GLN A 56 -5.23 -3.50 -4.06
N ASP A 57 -4.97 -3.13 -2.80
CA ASP A 57 -5.95 -2.44 -1.94
C ASP A 57 -6.35 -1.07 -2.55
N VAL A 58 -5.41 -0.31 -3.12
CA VAL A 58 -5.68 0.95 -3.83
C VAL A 58 -6.53 0.73 -5.08
N GLU A 59 -6.21 -0.26 -5.91
CA GLU A 59 -6.99 -0.57 -7.12
C GLU A 59 -8.44 -0.92 -6.79
N TYR A 60 -8.64 -1.74 -5.77
CA TYR A 60 -9.98 -2.12 -5.33
C TYR A 60 -10.77 -0.95 -4.80
N LEU A 61 -10.19 -0.14 -3.90
CA LEU A 61 -10.85 1.05 -3.37
C LEU A 61 -11.17 2.05 -4.48
N THR A 62 -10.27 2.22 -5.44
CA THR A 62 -10.49 3.11 -6.59
C THR A 62 -11.64 2.60 -7.47
N ASN A 63 -11.74 1.29 -7.69
CA ASN A 63 -12.84 0.70 -8.46
C ASN A 63 -14.19 0.80 -7.72
N GLU A 64 -14.19 0.60 -6.40
CA GLU A 64 -15.36 0.82 -5.54
C GLU A 64 -15.83 2.28 -5.53
N LEU A 65 -14.92 3.25 -5.60
CA LEU A 65 -15.25 4.68 -5.65
C LEU A 65 -15.80 5.14 -7.01
N LYS A 66 -15.49 4.42 -8.08
CA LYS A 66 -15.98 4.65 -9.45
C LYS A 66 -17.36 4.04 -9.71
N LYS A 67 -17.76 3.05 -8.91
CA LYS A 67 -19.10 2.48 -8.90
C LYS A 67 -20.11 3.44 -8.27
#